data_AF-A0A929ZU84-F1
#
_entry.id   AF-A0A929ZU84-F1
#
_cell.length_a   1.000
_cell.length_b   1.000
_cell.length_c   1.000
_cell.angle_alpha   90.00
_cell.angle_beta   90.00
_cell.angle_gamma   90.00
#
_symmetry.space_group_name_H-M   'P 1'
#
loop_
_entity.id
_entity.type
_entity.pdbx_description
1 polymer ?
#
loop_
_entity_poly.entity_id
_entity_poly.type
_entity_poly.pdbx_seq_one_letter_code
_entity_poly.pdbx_strand_id
1 'polypeptide(L)'
;KDRIAEACGGFAITDEQAKELLSYYNNLKKEDGLYNHKNLPFRALAEMQKAYTSVGWISMDHSSDYTELAMYGPGSENLKSFVRNTDMHNFLLNAAHVENKF
;
A
#
# COMPACT_ATOMS: atom_id res chain seq x y z
N LYS A 1 15.04 -12.80 15.08
CA LYS A 1 14.06 -12.55 16.15
C LYS A 1 14.23 -11.16 16.69
N ASP A 2 15.35 -10.88 17.36
CA ASP A 2 15.65 -9.56 17.94
C ASP A 2 15.59 -8.45 16.89
N ARG A 3 16.15 -8.74 15.71
CA ARG A 3 15.82 -8.21 14.37
C ARG A 3 14.48 -7.47 14.27
N ILE A 4 13.45 -8.29 14.42
CA ILE A 4 12.06 -7.95 14.16
C ILE A 4 11.48 -7.22 15.36
N ALA A 5 11.81 -7.63 16.59
CA ALA A 5 11.35 -6.93 17.78
C ALA A 5 11.87 -5.48 17.83
N GLU A 6 13.15 -5.25 17.51
CA GLU A 6 13.76 -3.92 17.45
C GLU A 6 13.09 -3.04 16.37
N ALA A 7 12.86 -3.60 15.18
CA ALA A 7 12.31 -2.86 14.04
C ALA A 7 10.78 -2.69 14.08
N CYS A 8 10.06 -3.56 14.78
CA CYS A 8 8.59 -3.62 14.77
C CYS A 8 7.98 -3.31 16.13
N GLY A 9 8.56 -2.36 16.87
CA GLY A 9 7.97 -1.81 18.09
C GLY A 9 7.82 -2.83 19.22
N GLY A 10 8.76 -3.77 19.35
CA GLY A 10 8.73 -4.81 20.37
C GLY A 10 7.95 -6.07 19.99
N PHE A 11 7.44 -6.18 18.75
CA PHE A 11 6.79 -7.39 18.27
C PHE A 11 7.76 -8.58 18.26
N ALA A 12 7.59 -9.49 19.21
CA ALA A 12 8.41 -10.70 19.34
C ALA A 12 7.76 -11.88 18.61
N ILE A 13 8.54 -12.54 17.75
CA ILE A 13 8.12 -13.75 17.02
C ILE A 13 8.68 -15.04 17.65
N THR A 14 7.96 -16.15 17.47
CA THR A 14 8.37 -17.48 17.95
C THR A 14 9.56 -18.05 17.17
N ASP A 15 10.13 -19.14 17.67
CA ASP A 15 11.23 -19.86 16.98
C ASP A 15 10.76 -20.42 15.64
N GLU A 16 9.54 -20.93 15.62
CA GLU A 16 8.87 -21.50 14.46
C GLU A 16 8.62 -20.43 13.40
N GLN A 17 8.07 -19.27 13.79
CA GLN A 17 7.86 -18.13 12.90
C GLN A 17 9.19 -17.61 12.34
N ALA A 18 10.25 -17.56 13.15
CA ALA A 18 11.56 -17.15 12.67
C ALA A 18 12.14 -18.12 11.65
N LYS A 19 11.99 -19.44 11.87
CA LYS A 19 12.39 -20.48 10.91
C LYS A 19 11.59 -20.38 9.61
N GLU A 20 10.29 -20.14 9.70
CA GLU A 20 9.43 -19.93 8.54
C GLU A 20 9.94 -18.75 7.70
N LEU A 21 10.15 -17.57 8.29
CA LEU A 21 10.65 -16.39 7.57
C LEU A 21 12.03 -16.62 6.95
N LEU A 22 12.92 -17.32 7.65
CA LEU A 22 14.26 -17.66 7.12
C LEU A 22 14.17 -18.61 5.93
N SER A 23 13.16 -19.49 5.87
CA SER A 23 13.04 -20.48 4.80
C SER A 23 12.89 -19.85 3.40
N TYR A 24 12.30 -18.65 3.32
CA TYR A 24 12.15 -17.90 2.06
C TYR A 24 13.49 -17.49 1.44
N TYR A 25 14.57 -17.43 2.23
CA TYR A 25 15.90 -17.05 1.77
C TYR A 25 16.75 -18.24 1.30
N ASN A 26 16.32 -19.49 1.55
CA ASN A 26 17.15 -20.67 1.30
C ASN A 26 17.30 -21.04 -0.18
N ASN A 27 16.37 -20.62 -1.06
CA ASN A 27 16.32 -21.01 -2.47
C ASN A 27 16.21 -19.80 -3.43
N LEU A 28 16.78 -18.66 -3.07
CA LEU A 28 16.69 -17.45 -3.88
C LEU A 28 17.48 -17.60 -5.19
N LYS A 29 16.76 -17.82 -6.28
CA LYS A 29 17.28 -17.65 -7.63
C LYS A 29 17.07 -16.20 -8.04
N LYS A 30 18.12 -15.57 -8.55
CA LYS A 30 18.05 -14.22 -9.11
C LYS A 30 17.33 -14.33 -10.46
N GLU A 31 16.07 -13.91 -10.53
CA GLU A 31 15.34 -13.80 -11.80
C GLU A 31 15.55 -12.41 -12.40
N ASP A 32 15.75 -12.34 -13.73
CA ASP A 32 15.80 -11.08 -14.48
C ASP A 32 14.36 -10.59 -14.74
N GLY A 33 13.80 -9.84 -13.80
CA GLY A 33 12.45 -9.28 -13.89
C GLY A 33 12.19 -8.14 -12.89
N LEU A 34 11.22 -7.27 -13.20
CA LEU A 34 10.88 -6.07 -12.40
C LEU A 34 10.19 -6.40 -11.06
N TYR A 35 9.58 -7.58 -10.95
CA TYR A 35 8.79 -8.01 -9.78
C TYR A 35 9.61 -8.88 -8.82
N ASN A 36 9.38 -8.67 -7.51
CA ASN A 36 10.05 -9.23 -6.33
C ASN A 36 11.04 -10.39 -6.57
N HIS A 37 12.23 -10.06 -7.07
CA HIS A 37 13.34 -10.97 -7.40
C HIS A 37 13.91 -11.81 -6.24
N LYS A 38 13.37 -11.62 -5.02
CA LYS A 38 13.89 -12.15 -3.76
C LYS A 38 12.86 -12.97 -2.99
N ASN A 39 11.65 -13.22 -3.53
CA ASN A 39 10.58 -13.94 -2.83
C ASN A 39 10.43 -13.48 -1.36
N LEU A 40 10.52 -12.17 -1.12
CA LEU A 40 10.60 -11.65 0.25
C LEU A 40 9.33 -11.99 1.04
N PRO A 41 9.45 -12.45 2.30
CA PRO A 41 8.32 -12.96 3.09
C PRO A 41 7.45 -11.84 3.70
N PHE A 42 7.14 -10.78 2.94
CA PHE A 42 6.37 -9.64 3.46
C PHE A 42 4.96 -10.04 3.88
N ARG A 43 4.27 -10.84 3.07
CA ARG A 43 2.94 -11.37 3.41
C ARG A 43 2.98 -12.20 4.69
N ALA A 44 3.92 -13.13 4.80
CA ALA A 44 4.05 -14.00 5.97
C ALA A 44 4.33 -13.18 7.24
N LEU A 45 5.25 -12.22 7.18
CA LEU A 45 5.52 -11.33 8.31
C LEU A 45 4.30 -10.49 8.70
N ALA A 46 3.57 -9.93 7.73
CA ALA A 46 2.37 -9.14 7.99
C ALA A 46 1.26 -9.97 8.65
N GLU A 47 1.05 -11.21 8.23
CA GLU A 47 0.10 -12.13 8.89
C GLU A 47 0.51 -12.45 10.33
N MET A 48 1.81 -12.61 10.61
CA MET A 48 2.30 -12.78 11.98
C MET A 48 2.03 -11.52 12.83
N GLN A 49 2.20 -10.33 12.26
CA GLN A 49 1.97 -9.04 12.94
C GLN A 49 0.48 -8.76 13.18
N LYS A 50 -0.42 -9.35 12.40
CA LYS A 50 -1.87 -9.12 12.52
C LYS A 50 -2.40 -9.45 13.91
N ALA A 51 -1.91 -10.51 14.55
CA ALA A 51 -2.31 -10.86 15.91
C ALA A 51 -1.88 -9.81 16.95
N TYR A 52 -0.80 -9.08 16.69
CA TYR A 52 -0.27 -8.06 17.59
C TYR A 52 -0.86 -6.67 17.33
N THR A 53 -1.08 -6.32 16.06
CA THR A 53 -1.51 -4.98 15.62
C THR A 53 -3.00 -4.88 15.34
N SER A 54 -3.69 -6.01 15.17
CA SER A 54 -5.03 -6.11 14.59
C SER A 54 -5.16 -5.53 13.17
N VAL A 55 -4.04 -5.31 12.48
CA VAL A 55 -4.00 -4.80 11.10
C VAL A 55 -3.77 -5.96 10.13
N GLY A 56 -4.58 -6.05 9.09
CA GLY A 56 -4.48 -7.08 8.05
C GLY A 56 -4.36 -6.48 6.64
N TRP A 57 -3.80 -7.27 5.73
CA TRP A 57 -3.60 -6.88 4.33
C TRP A 57 -4.26 -7.92 3.41
N ILE A 58 -4.96 -7.47 2.37
CA ILE A 58 -5.72 -8.36 1.46
C ILE A 58 -4.89 -8.83 0.26
N SER A 59 -3.96 -8.00 -0.22
CA SER A 59 -3.14 -8.24 -1.41
C SER A 59 -1.80 -7.52 -1.29
N MET A 60 -0.89 -7.82 -2.23
CA MET A 60 0.36 -7.09 -2.43
C MET A 60 0.24 -6.05 -3.58
N ASP A 61 -0.97 -5.86 -4.08
CA ASP A 61 -1.31 -5.00 -5.23
C ASP A 61 -2.34 -3.94 -4.80
N HIS A 62 -2.69 -3.04 -5.71
CA HIS A 62 -3.72 -2.03 -5.47
C HIS A 62 -5.12 -2.63 -5.32
N SER A 63 -5.98 -1.97 -4.54
CA SER A 63 -7.42 -2.20 -4.53
C SER A 63 -8.15 -1.18 -5.41
N SER A 64 -9.43 -1.47 -5.71
CA SER A 64 -10.30 -0.58 -6.48
C SER A 64 -11.26 0.22 -5.60
N ASP A 65 -10.88 0.46 -4.34
CA ASP A 65 -11.72 1.21 -3.40
C ASP A 65 -11.86 2.67 -3.86
N TYR A 66 -13.02 3.27 -3.59
CA TYR A 66 -13.21 4.69 -3.83
C TYR A 66 -12.36 5.50 -2.85
N THR A 67 -11.67 6.53 -3.34
CA THR A 67 -10.85 7.42 -2.52
C THR A 67 -11.62 8.67 -2.13
N GLU A 68 -11.43 9.14 -0.89
CA GLU A 68 -12.01 10.39 -0.42
C GLU A 68 -11.34 11.60 -1.10
N LEU A 69 -12.14 12.64 -1.35
CA LEU A 69 -11.68 13.90 -1.92
C LEU A 69 -12.20 15.05 -1.06
N ALA A 70 -11.30 15.95 -0.68
CA ALA A 70 -11.62 17.18 0.03
C ALA A 70 -11.13 18.38 -0.79
N MET A 71 -11.98 19.40 -0.87
CA MET A 71 -11.64 20.68 -1.50
C MET A 71 -11.94 21.81 -0.54
N TYR A 72 -11.13 22.85 -0.62
CA TYR A 72 -11.27 24.03 0.22
C TYR A 72 -10.99 25.29 -0.61
N GLY A 73 -11.79 26.33 -0.37
CA GLY A 73 -11.71 27.61 -1.04
C GLY A 73 -12.91 27.88 -1.98
N PRO A 74 -12.95 29.07 -2.59
CA PRO A 74 -14.00 29.43 -3.55
C PRO A 74 -14.08 28.41 -4.70
N GLY A 75 -15.29 27.99 -5.04
CA GLY A 75 -15.51 26.99 -6.09
C GLY A 75 -15.50 25.55 -5.58
N SER A 76 -15.13 25.29 -4.32
CA SER A 76 -15.20 23.96 -3.71
C SER A 76 -16.63 23.39 -3.68
N GLU A 77 -17.63 24.25 -3.60
CA GLU A 77 -19.06 23.92 -3.69
C GLU A 77 -19.46 23.30 -5.05
N ASN A 78 -18.63 23.46 -6.09
CA ASN A 78 -18.87 22.87 -7.40
C ASN A 78 -18.38 21.41 -7.50
N LEU A 79 -17.67 20.90 -6.50
CA LEU A 79 -17.24 19.51 -6.47
C LEU A 79 -18.45 18.59 -6.28
N LYS A 80 -18.62 17.63 -7.20
CA LYS A 80 -19.66 16.61 -7.09
C LYS A 80 -19.33 15.62 -5.98
N SER A 81 -20.35 15.15 -5.27
CA SER A 81 -20.20 14.17 -4.18
C SER A 81 -19.58 12.84 -4.62
N PHE A 82 -19.67 12.51 -5.90
CA PHE A 82 -19.05 11.31 -6.48
C PHE A 82 -18.59 11.62 -7.90
N VAL A 83 -17.31 11.35 -8.19
CA VAL A 83 -16.65 11.82 -9.40
C VAL A 83 -15.57 10.83 -9.84
N ARG A 84 -15.46 10.61 -11.15
CA ARG A 84 -14.31 9.87 -11.70
C ARG A 84 -13.08 10.77 -11.72
N ASN A 85 -11.90 10.19 -11.55
CA ASN A 85 -10.63 10.94 -11.61
C ASN A 85 -10.44 11.71 -12.94
N THR A 86 -10.97 11.21 -14.06
CA THR A 86 -10.96 11.92 -15.34
C THR A 86 -11.81 13.19 -15.32
N ASP A 87 -12.92 13.18 -14.58
CA ASP A 87 -13.79 14.35 -14.45
C ASP A 87 -13.17 15.37 -13.49
N MET A 88 -12.40 14.90 -12.50
CA MET A 88 -11.60 15.75 -11.61
C MET A 88 -10.55 16.56 -12.38
N HIS A 89 -9.91 15.98 -13.40
CA HIS A 89 -8.97 16.71 -14.25
C HIS A 89 -9.64 17.95 -14.89
N ASN A 90 -10.80 17.77 -15.50
CA ASN A 90 -11.55 18.87 -16.11
C ASN A 90 -12.00 19.90 -15.07
N PHE A 91 -12.41 19.45 -13.88
CA PHE A 91 -12.74 20.35 -12.77
C PHE A 91 -11.56 21.26 -12.42
N LEU A 92 -10.36 20.70 -12.26
CA LEU A 92 -9.16 21.45 -11.89
C LEU A 92 -8.72 22.41 -13.00
N LEU A 93 -8.81 22.01 -14.27
CA LEU A 93 -8.54 22.91 -15.40
C LEU A 93 -9.48 24.11 -15.41
N ASN A 94 -10.78 23.87 -15.20
CA ASN A 94 -11.78 24.95 -15.11
C ASN A 94 -11.49 25.90 -13.95
N ALA A 95 -11.18 25.35 -12.76
CA ALA A 95 -10.83 26.14 -11.58
C ALA A 95 -9.55 26.98 -11.79
N ALA A 96 -8.58 26.45 -12.54
CA ALA A 96 -7.34 27.14 -12.88
C ALA A 96 -7.46 28.07 -14.10
N HIS A 97 -8.63 28.14 -14.75
CA HIS A 97 -8.84 28.84 -16.02
C HIS A 97 -7.85 28.43 -17.13
N VAL A 98 -7.53 27.14 -17.20
CA VAL A 98 -6.63 26.55 -18.22
C VAL A 98 -7.44 25.81 -19.27
N GLU A 99 -7.19 26.10 -20.55
CA GLU A 99 -7.81 25.39 -21.67
C GLU A 99 -7.38 23.91 -21.71
N ASN A 100 -8.34 23.00 -21.87
CA ASN A 100 -8.03 21.60 -22.09
C ASN A 100 -7.59 21.38 -23.55
N LYS A 101 -6.34 20.93 -23.75
CA LYS A 101 -5.73 20.70 -25.07
C LYS A 101 -5.48 19.23 -25.39
N PHE A 102 -6.04 18.31 -24.60
CA PHE A 102 -5.80 16.86 -24.69
C PHE A 102 -7.06 16.09 -25.07
#